data_AF-A0A2V3HND7-F1
#
_entry.id   AF-A0A2V3HND7-F1
#
_cell.length_a   1.000
_cell.length_b   1.000
_cell.length_c   1.000
_cell.angle_alpha   90.00
_cell.angle_beta   90.00
_cell.angle_gamma   90.00
#
_symmetry.space_group_name_H-M   'P 1'
#
loop_
_entity.id
_entity.type
_entity.pdbx_description
1 polymer ?
#
loop_
_entity_poly.entity_id
_entity_poly.type
_entity_poly.pdbx_seq_one_letter_code
_entity_poly.pdbx_strand_id
1 'polypeptide(L)'
;MLRRLARRTALFPLLLLLLLPLVSPGVSAHGETDEGASVLETLLASDKTRTATAFLHSVGAILLTTGLVVLLVMLRQPSLGLEANTLVANRLVLAGIVMNLIGGLMRLFEPGHPSLLEFMENRWVTMLVTKHILLLITYAASIVATRSAVDPERRRLAVLVAIGGVIVVSILGAAADVLTPGED
;
A
#
# COMPACT_ATOMS: atom_id res chain seq x y z
N MET A 1 -6.19 30.04 -2.53
CA MET A 1 -5.20 29.21 -3.28
C MET A 1 -4.45 28.21 -2.40
N LEU A 2 -4.06 28.55 -1.16
CA LEU A 2 -3.32 27.68 -0.23
C LEU A 2 -3.93 26.30 0.04
N ARG A 3 -5.27 26.18 0.20
CA ARG A 3 -5.95 24.89 0.40
C ARG A 3 -5.91 23.95 -0.81
N ARG A 4 -5.75 24.46 -2.03
CA ARG A 4 -5.59 23.63 -3.25
C ARG A 4 -4.15 23.16 -3.41
N LEU A 5 -3.17 23.97 -2.97
CA LEU A 5 -1.76 23.59 -2.93
C LEU A 5 -1.54 22.45 -1.92
N ALA A 6 -2.07 22.59 -0.69
CA ALA A 6 -2.00 21.59 0.38
C ALA A 6 -2.57 20.20 0.00
N ARG A 7 -3.59 20.15 -0.89
CA ARG A 7 -4.18 18.88 -1.38
C ARG A 7 -3.39 18.24 -2.52
N ARG A 8 -2.67 19.03 -3.33
CA ARG A 8 -1.73 18.51 -4.34
C ARG A 8 -0.44 18.03 -3.69
N THR A 9 0.00 18.68 -2.62
CA THR A 9 1.20 18.33 -1.83
C THR A 9 1.00 17.16 -0.89
N ALA A 10 -0.18 16.53 -0.77
CA ALA A 10 -0.35 15.30 0.01
C ALA A 10 -0.09 14.03 -0.82
N LEU A 11 -0.28 14.09 -2.14
CA LEU A 11 0.10 13.02 -3.06
C LEU A 11 1.62 12.89 -3.16
N PHE A 12 2.32 14.02 -3.15
CA PHE A 12 3.77 14.08 -3.32
C PHE A 12 4.57 13.33 -2.24
N PRO A 13 4.33 13.52 -0.92
CA PRO A 13 5.02 12.78 0.13
C PRO A 13 4.57 11.32 0.18
N LEU A 14 3.34 11.00 -0.20
CA LEU A 14 2.88 9.61 -0.32
C LEU A 14 3.61 8.89 -1.45
N LEU A 15 3.73 9.53 -2.61
CA LEU A 15 4.49 9.04 -3.76
C LEU A 15 5.98 8.94 -3.43
N LEU A 16 6.54 9.89 -2.68
CA LEU A 16 7.93 9.89 -2.21
C LEU A 16 8.20 8.75 -1.22
N LEU A 17 7.29 8.51 -0.26
CA LEU A 17 7.35 7.35 0.65
C LEU A 17 7.24 6.02 -0.10
N LEU A 18 6.48 5.99 -1.19
CA LEU A 18 6.30 4.84 -2.06
C LEU A 18 7.48 4.59 -3.00
N LEU A 19 8.30 5.61 -3.27
CA LEU A 19 9.54 5.53 -4.05
C LEU A 19 10.76 5.25 -3.17
N LEU A 20 10.69 5.49 -1.86
CA LEU A 20 11.75 5.16 -0.89
C LEU A 20 12.22 3.69 -0.95
N PRO A 21 11.32 2.69 -1.07
CA PRO A 21 11.71 1.30 -1.27
C PRO A 21 12.51 1.09 -2.58
N LEU A 22 12.17 1.82 -3.64
CA LEU A 22 12.81 1.68 -4.95
C LEU A 22 14.23 2.26 -5.00
N VAL A 23 14.56 3.17 -4.09
CA VAL A 23 15.80 3.97 -4.14
C VAL A 23 16.78 3.60 -3.03
N SER A 24 16.38 2.85 -2.00
CA SER A 24 17.31 2.43 -0.94
C SER A 24 18.26 1.33 -1.44
N PRO A 25 19.54 1.62 -1.72
CA PRO A 25 20.53 0.62 -2.08
C PRO A 25 21.07 -0.10 -0.83
N GLY A 26 20.60 0.30 0.37
CA GLY A 26 21.19 -0.03 1.67
C GLY A 26 20.49 -1.15 2.43
N VAL A 27 19.38 -1.71 1.94
CA VAL A 27 18.88 -2.99 2.48
C VAL A 27 19.61 -4.11 1.75
N SER A 28 20.93 -4.15 1.96
CA SER A 28 21.76 -5.28 1.59
C SER A 28 21.29 -6.49 2.39
N ALA A 29 21.28 -7.66 1.76
CA ALA A 29 20.82 -8.92 2.31
C ALA A 29 21.23 -9.09 3.78
N HIS A 30 20.26 -9.05 4.69
CA HIS A 30 20.45 -9.30 6.13
C HIS A 30 20.78 -10.79 6.36
N GLY A 31 21.99 -11.18 5.98
CA GLY A 31 22.50 -12.55 6.04
C GLY A 31 23.77 -12.72 6.87
N GLU A 32 24.61 -11.70 7.03
CA GLU A 32 25.90 -11.87 7.69
C GLU A 32 26.19 -10.72 8.65
N THR A 33 25.98 -10.98 9.94
CA THR A 33 26.60 -10.30 11.11
C THR A 33 27.09 -8.87 10.86
N ASP A 34 26.16 -7.92 10.71
CA ASP A 34 26.53 -6.52 10.56
C ASP A 34 26.67 -5.90 11.97
N GLU A 35 27.89 -5.83 12.50
CA GLU A 35 28.22 -5.18 13.78
C GLU A 35 27.88 -3.67 13.81
N GLY A 36 27.34 -3.11 12.71
CA GLY A 36 26.92 -1.72 12.56
C GLY A 36 25.42 -1.43 12.53
N ALA A 37 24.55 -2.43 12.71
CA ALA A 37 23.10 -2.20 12.64
C ALA A 37 22.61 -1.22 13.73
N SER A 38 21.86 -0.21 13.31
CA SER A 38 21.31 0.80 14.22
C SER A 38 20.25 0.19 15.15
N VAL A 39 20.09 0.75 16.36
CA VAL A 39 19.05 0.31 17.32
C VAL A 39 17.65 0.29 16.70
N LEU A 40 17.39 1.20 15.75
CA LEU A 40 16.14 1.26 15.01
C LEU A 40 15.95 0.04 14.10
N GLU A 41 16.99 -0.39 13.39
CA GLU A 41 16.95 -1.58 12.52
C GLU A 41 16.74 -2.85 13.32
N THR A 42 17.46 -3.02 14.45
CA THR A 42 17.28 -4.19 15.34
C THR A 42 15.87 -4.25 15.93
N LEU A 43 15.28 -3.09 16.26
CA LEU A 43 13.89 -3.03 16.73
C LEU A 43 12.90 -3.35 15.61
N LEU A 44 13.12 -2.83 14.38
CA LEU A 44 12.27 -3.07 13.21
C LEU A 44 12.37 -4.50 12.68
N ALA A 45 13.47 -5.19 12.90
CA ALA A 45 13.68 -6.60 12.56
C ALA A 45 13.12 -7.59 13.61
N SER A 46 12.54 -7.11 14.72
CA SER A 46 12.06 -7.97 15.81
C SER A 46 10.76 -8.74 15.50
N ASP A 47 10.49 -9.85 16.20
CA ASP A 47 9.23 -10.59 16.06
C ASP A 47 7.98 -9.75 16.38
N LYS A 48 8.13 -8.77 17.28
CA LYS A 48 7.06 -7.83 17.64
C LYS A 48 6.70 -6.92 16.47
N THR A 49 7.70 -6.45 15.72
CA THR A 49 7.48 -5.60 14.54
C THR A 49 6.96 -6.39 13.36
N ARG A 50 7.34 -7.66 13.20
CA ARG A 50 6.71 -8.57 12.23
C ARG A 50 5.20 -8.75 12.49
N THR A 51 4.84 -8.98 13.75
CA THR A 51 3.43 -9.07 14.17
C THR A 51 2.68 -7.76 13.94
N ALA A 52 3.29 -6.63 14.30
CA ALA A 52 2.72 -5.30 14.06
C ALA A 52 2.53 -5.01 12.56
N THR A 53 3.48 -5.42 11.72
CA THR A 53 3.42 -5.27 10.26
C THR A 53 2.26 -6.07 9.68
N ALA A 54 2.10 -7.34 10.07
CA ALA A 54 0.97 -8.16 9.64
C ALA A 54 -0.38 -7.57 10.08
N PHE A 55 -0.45 -7.03 11.30
CA PHE A 55 -1.62 -6.33 11.80
C PHE A 55 -1.94 -5.07 10.99
N LEU A 56 -0.95 -4.21 10.76
CA LEU A 56 -1.09 -2.98 9.98
C LEU A 56 -1.56 -3.26 8.56
N HIS A 57 -1.02 -4.31 7.92
CA HIS A 57 -1.42 -4.70 6.58
C HIS A 57 -2.87 -5.23 6.54
N SER A 58 -3.23 -6.08 7.50
CA SER A 58 -4.56 -6.68 7.58
C SER A 58 -5.64 -5.63 7.86
N VAL A 59 -5.43 -4.80 8.90
CA VAL A 59 -6.36 -3.72 9.25
C VAL A 59 -6.39 -2.68 8.14
N GLY A 60 -5.23 -2.33 7.57
CA GLY A 60 -5.13 -1.41 6.44
C GLY A 60 -5.96 -1.86 5.24
N ALA A 61 -5.86 -3.14 4.86
CA ALA A 61 -6.66 -3.75 3.80
C ALA A 61 -8.17 -3.74 4.10
N ILE A 62 -8.57 -4.05 5.34
CA ILE A 62 -9.99 -4.01 5.76
C ILE A 62 -10.55 -2.59 5.65
N LEU A 63 -9.85 -1.59 6.20
CA LEU A 63 -10.31 -0.20 6.16
C LEU A 63 -10.39 0.32 4.72
N LEU A 64 -9.38 0.04 3.90
CA LEU A 64 -9.35 0.42 2.49
C LEU A 64 -10.54 -0.18 1.73
N THR A 65 -10.72 -1.50 1.84
CA THR A 65 -11.79 -2.22 1.13
C THR A 65 -13.16 -1.77 1.58
N THR A 66 -13.37 -1.62 2.90
CA THR A 66 -14.63 -1.13 3.47
C THR A 66 -14.94 0.28 2.97
N GLY A 67 -13.96 1.19 3.02
CA GLY A 67 -14.13 2.55 2.52
C GLY A 67 -14.48 2.61 1.03
N LEU A 68 -13.82 1.78 0.20
CA LEU A 68 -14.11 1.69 -1.23
C LEU A 68 -15.50 1.12 -1.52
N VAL A 69 -15.93 0.08 -0.80
CA VAL A 69 -17.27 -0.51 -0.95
C VAL A 69 -18.36 0.51 -0.56
N VAL A 70 -18.19 1.20 0.56
CA VAL A 70 -19.13 2.25 0.98
C VAL A 70 -19.18 3.37 -0.07
N LEU A 71 -18.04 3.84 -0.58
CA LEU A 71 -18.01 4.83 -1.67
C LEU A 71 -18.72 4.33 -2.93
N LEU A 72 -18.56 3.05 -3.30
CA LEU A 72 -19.24 2.46 -4.45
C LEU A 72 -20.76 2.49 -4.26
N VAL A 73 -21.25 2.07 -3.09
CA VAL A 73 -22.68 2.07 -2.76
C VAL A 73 -23.23 3.49 -2.85
N MET A 74 -22.55 4.47 -2.25
CA MET A 74 -22.98 5.87 -2.27
C MET A 74 -22.97 6.49 -3.68
N LEU A 75 -21.99 6.13 -4.51
CA LEU A 75 -21.94 6.59 -5.90
C LEU A 75 -22.99 5.91 -6.79
N ARG A 76 -23.43 4.69 -6.45
CA ARG A 76 -24.51 3.99 -7.15
C ARG A 76 -25.90 4.40 -6.67
N GLN A 77 -26.02 4.80 -5.41
CA GLN A 77 -27.28 5.16 -4.77
C GLN A 77 -27.14 6.55 -4.11
N PRO A 78 -27.27 7.64 -4.88
CA PRO A 78 -27.12 9.00 -4.35
C PRO A 78 -28.08 9.35 -3.21
N SER A 79 -29.23 8.67 -3.13
CA SER A 79 -30.21 8.82 -2.04
C SER A 79 -29.67 8.39 -0.67
N LEU A 80 -28.69 7.47 -0.62
CA LEU A 80 -27.96 7.08 0.59
C LEU A 80 -26.72 7.95 0.84
N GLY A 81 -26.46 8.87 -0.09
CA GLY A 81 -25.27 9.71 -0.22
C GLY A 81 -25.12 10.81 0.82
N LEU A 82 -25.33 10.52 2.11
CA LEU A 82 -25.18 11.54 3.16
C LEU A 82 -23.72 12.03 3.23
N GLU A 83 -23.53 13.34 3.38
CA GLU A 83 -22.20 13.96 3.41
C GLU A 83 -21.30 13.34 4.50
N ALA A 84 -21.88 13.02 5.66
CA ALA A 84 -21.19 12.34 6.76
C ALA A 84 -20.68 10.94 6.37
N ASN A 85 -21.50 10.15 5.68
CA ASN A 85 -21.13 8.80 5.24
C ASN A 85 -19.98 8.85 4.21
N THR A 86 -20.01 9.84 3.31
CA THR A 86 -18.94 10.03 2.31
C THR A 86 -17.63 10.42 2.99
N LEU A 87 -17.71 11.28 4.01
CA LEU A 87 -16.55 11.69 4.79
C LEU A 87 -15.93 10.52 5.56
N VAL A 88 -16.75 9.69 6.20
CA VAL A 88 -16.30 8.47 6.90
C VAL A 88 -15.64 7.52 5.91
N ALA A 89 -16.27 7.25 4.77
CA ALA A 89 -15.71 6.36 3.75
C ALA A 89 -14.36 6.87 3.21
N ASN A 90 -14.23 8.17 2.96
CA ASN A 90 -12.97 8.79 2.57
C ASN A 90 -11.87 8.62 3.63
N ARG A 91 -12.22 8.77 4.91
CA ARG A 91 -11.28 8.58 6.03
C ARG A 91 -10.83 7.12 6.14
N LEU A 92 -11.74 6.17 5.95
CA LEU A 92 -11.41 4.74 5.94
C LEU A 92 -10.44 4.40 4.81
N VAL A 93 -10.68 4.92 3.59
CA VAL A 93 -9.76 4.76 2.45
C VAL A 93 -8.37 5.30 2.79
N LEU A 94 -8.29 6.53 3.30
CA LEU A 94 -7.00 7.15 3.62
C LEU A 94 -6.28 6.44 4.76
N ALA A 95 -6.99 6.05 5.82
CA ALA A 95 -6.42 5.29 6.93
C ALA A 95 -5.89 3.93 6.44
N GLY A 96 -6.64 3.24 5.59
CA GLY A 96 -6.23 1.97 4.99
C GLY A 96 -4.94 2.08 4.17
N ILE A 97 -4.84 3.12 3.34
CA ILE A 97 -3.61 3.43 2.58
C ILE A 97 -2.44 3.67 3.53
N VAL A 98 -2.61 4.55 4.53
CA VAL A 98 -1.54 4.91 5.47
C VAL A 98 -1.05 3.69 6.26
N MET A 99 -1.97 2.88 6.80
CA MET A 99 -1.59 1.68 7.55
C MET A 99 -0.84 0.66 6.69
N ASN A 100 -1.30 0.43 5.45
CA ASN A 100 -0.59 -0.46 4.54
C ASN A 100 0.79 0.06 4.14
N LEU A 101 0.96 1.38 3.98
CA LEU A 101 2.25 1.98 3.70
C LEU A 101 3.21 1.85 4.88
N ILE A 102 2.75 2.11 6.10
CA ILE A 102 3.57 1.95 7.31
C ILE A 102 3.99 0.49 7.45
N GLY A 103 3.05 -0.45 7.33
CA GLY A 103 3.38 -1.88 7.36
C GLY A 103 4.35 -2.28 6.25
N GLY A 104 4.14 -1.80 5.01
CA GLY A 104 5.06 -2.05 3.90
C GLY A 104 6.47 -1.50 4.13
N LEU A 105 6.58 -0.31 4.72
CA LEU A 105 7.87 0.30 5.05
C LEU A 105 8.59 -0.48 6.16
N MET A 106 7.88 -0.91 7.20
CA MET A 106 8.45 -1.75 8.26
C MET A 106 9.00 -3.07 7.70
N ARG A 107 8.33 -3.62 6.69
CA ARG A 107 8.73 -4.87 6.02
C ARG A 107 10.06 -4.77 5.26
N LEU A 108 10.51 -3.57 4.89
CA LEU A 108 11.83 -3.38 4.27
C LEU A 108 12.99 -3.72 5.23
N PHE A 109 12.72 -3.74 6.53
CA PHE A 109 13.71 -4.03 7.57
C PHE A 109 13.59 -5.47 8.08
N GLU A 110 12.72 -6.30 7.49
CA GLU A 110 12.64 -7.73 7.83
C GLU A 110 13.84 -8.48 7.22
N PRO A 111 14.49 -9.39 7.98
CA PRO A 111 15.59 -10.21 7.46
C PRO A 111 15.17 -11.04 6.24
N GLY A 112 16.02 -11.10 5.21
CA GLY A 112 15.74 -11.83 3.97
C GLY A 112 14.96 -11.04 2.91
N HIS A 113 14.82 -9.71 3.06
CA HIS A 113 14.24 -8.88 2.00
C HIS A 113 15.12 -8.91 0.74
N PRO A 114 14.56 -9.14 -0.47
CA PRO A 114 15.36 -9.25 -1.67
C PRO A 114 15.94 -7.91 -2.07
N SER A 115 17.13 -7.97 -2.68
CA SER A 115 17.69 -6.83 -3.40
C SER A 115 16.85 -6.53 -4.64
N LEU A 116 16.51 -5.26 -4.86
CA LEU A 116 15.86 -4.82 -6.10
C LEU A 116 16.77 -4.93 -7.33
N LEU A 117 18.07 -5.15 -7.12
CA LEU A 117 19.04 -5.32 -8.20
C LEU A 117 18.87 -6.64 -8.96
N GLU A 118 18.19 -7.64 -8.36
CA GLU A 118 17.86 -8.93 -8.98
C GLU A 118 16.52 -8.89 -9.76
N PHE A 119 16.00 -7.70 -10.06
CA PHE A 119 14.76 -7.54 -10.81
C PHE A 119 14.91 -8.15 -12.21
N MET A 120 13.93 -8.99 -12.61
CA MET A 120 13.94 -9.88 -13.80
C MET A 120 14.77 -11.17 -13.68
N GLU A 121 15.75 -11.25 -12.79
CA GLU A 121 16.56 -12.46 -12.60
C GLU A 121 15.88 -13.44 -11.64
N ASN A 122 15.17 -12.90 -10.65
CA ASN A 122 14.45 -13.69 -9.66
C ASN A 122 12.93 -13.54 -9.82
N ARG A 123 12.22 -14.68 -9.99
CA ARG A 123 10.76 -14.72 -10.15
C ARG A 123 10.03 -14.13 -8.95
N TRP A 124 10.55 -14.37 -7.74
CA TRP A 124 10.02 -13.84 -6.50
C TRP A 124 10.18 -12.32 -6.43
N VAL A 125 11.34 -11.79 -6.81
CA VAL A 125 11.59 -10.33 -6.86
C VAL A 125 10.73 -9.64 -7.91
N THR A 126 10.60 -10.24 -9.09
CA THR A 126 9.74 -9.74 -10.18
C THR A 126 8.28 -9.69 -9.76
N MET A 127 7.79 -10.74 -9.08
CA MET A 127 6.44 -10.78 -8.52
C MET A 127 6.23 -9.71 -7.46
N LEU A 128 7.21 -9.51 -6.57
CA LEU A 128 7.17 -8.50 -5.52
C LEU A 128 7.10 -7.09 -6.11
N VAL A 129 7.93 -6.75 -7.10
CA VAL A 129 7.89 -5.45 -7.78
C VAL A 129 6.56 -5.25 -8.52
N THR A 130 6.07 -6.27 -9.22
CA THR A 130 4.77 -6.24 -9.92
C THR A 130 3.63 -5.93 -8.95
N LYS A 131 3.63 -6.59 -7.78
CA LYS A 131 2.67 -6.35 -6.70
C LYS A 131 2.70 -4.90 -6.23
N HIS A 132 3.89 -4.33 -6.05
CA HIS A 132 4.02 -2.94 -5.60
C HIS A 132 3.51 -1.96 -6.65
N ILE A 133 3.82 -2.14 -7.94
CA ILE A 133 3.30 -1.29 -9.02
C ILE A 133 1.76 -1.32 -9.06
N LEU A 134 1.16 -2.51 -8.97
CA LEU A 134 -0.29 -2.65 -8.94
C LEU A 134 -0.90 -1.99 -7.70
N LEU A 135 -0.22 -2.06 -6.57
CA LEU A 135 -0.63 -1.39 -5.33
C LEU A 135 -0.54 0.14 -5.45
N LEU A 136 0.47 0.70 -6.15
CA LEU A 136 0.54 2.13 -6.50
C LEU A 136 -0.66 2.57 -7.32
N ILE A 137 -1.01 1.81 -8.36
CA ILE A 137 -2.16 2.07 -9.23
C ILE A 137 -3.45 2.02 -8.40
N THR A 138 -3.57 1.02 -7.53
CA THR A 138 -4.71 0.85 -6.61
C THR A 138 -4.86 2.06 -5.69
N TYR A 139 -3.78 2.57 -5.12
CA TYR A 139 -3.81 3.75 -4.26
C TYR A 139 -4.11 5.03 -5.02
N ALA A 140 -3.53 5.21 -6.20
CA ALA A 140 -3.85 6.35 -7.06
C ALA A 140 -5.34 6.38 -7.40
N ALA A 141 -5.91 5.23 -7.81
CA ALA A 141 -7.33 5.08 -8.08
C ALA A 141 -8.19 5.34 -6.83
N SER A 142 -7.78 4.81 -5.67
CA SER A 142 -8.44 5.05 -4.38
C SER A 142 -8.47 6.54 -4.01
N ILE A 143 -7.38 7.27 -4.26
CA ILE A 143 -7.31 8.71 -4.01
C ILE A 143 -8.20 9.48 -4.98
N VAL A 144 -8.26 9.08 -6.26
CA VAL A 144 -9.20 9.67 -7.22
C VAL A 144 -10.65 9.44 -6.78
N ALA A 145 -10.99 8.25 -6.31
CA ALA A 145 -12.32 7.90 -5.82
C ALA A 145 -12.81 8.81 -4.66
N THR A 146 -11.91 9.22 -3.77
CA THR A 146 -12.24 10.08 -2.61
C THR A 146 -12.39 11.57 -2.95
N ARG A 147 -11.97 12.01 -4.15
CA ARG A 147 -11.97 13.43 -4.52
C ARG A 147 -13.34 13.90 -4.99
N SER A 148 -14.02 14.68 -4.17
CA SER A 148 -15.31 15.30 -4.51
C SER A 148 -15.27 16.26 -5.71
N ALA A 149 -14.08 16.73 -6.11
CA ALA A 149 -13.90 17.59 -7.28
C ALA A 149 -13.87 16.83 -8.62
N VAL A 150 -13.80 15.49 -8.59
CA VAL A 150 -13.86 14.62 -9.77
C VAL A 150 -15.31 14.26 -10.03
N ASP A 151 -15.70 14.14 -11.30
CA ASP A 151 -17.05 13.75 -11.67
C ASP A 151 -17.44 12.37 -11.11
N PRO A 152 -18.74 12.14 -10.80
CA PRO A 152 -19.18 10.89 -10.18
C PRO A 152 -18.87 9.63 -10.99
N GLU A 153 -18.91 9.70 -12.33
CA GLU A 153 -18.63 8.56 -13.20
C GLU A 153 -17.17 8.13 -13.14
N ARG A 154 -16.23 9.08 -13.25
CA ARG A 154 -14.79 8.81 -13.07
C ARG A 154 -14.47 8.34 -11.67
N ARG A 155 -15.13 8.89 -10.64
CA ARG A 155 -14.98 8.39 -9.27
C ARG A 155 -15.45 6.95 -9.15
N ARG A 156 -16.58 6.60 -9.77
CA ARG A 156 -17.11 5.22 -9.78
C ARG A 156 -16.15 4.27 -10.49
N LEU A 157 -15.64 4.66 -11.65
CA LEU A 157 -14.62 3.89 -12.36
C LEU A 157 -13.37 3.70 -11.49
N ALA A 158 -12.89 4.78 -10.84
CA ALA A 158 -11.73 4.72 -9.97
C ALA A 158 -11.95 3.81 -8.75
N VAL A 159 -13.16 3.79 -8.16
CA VAL A 159 -13.51 2.83 -7.10
C VAL A 159 -13.46 1.39 -7.62
N LEU A 160 -14.00 1.12 -8.81
CA LEU A 160 -13.98 -0.23 -9.40
C LEU A 160 -12.54 -0.69 -9.71
N VAL A 161 -11.72 0.19 -10.28
CA VAL A 161 -10.30 -0.07 -10.52
C VAL A 161 -9.58 -0.35 -9.20
N ALA A 162 -9.84 0.45 -8.16
CA ALA A 162 -9.24 0.25 -6.85
C ALA A 162 -9.66 -1.09 -6.22
N ILE A 163 -10.94 -1.45 -6.25
CA ILE A 163 -11.43 -2.74 -5.72
C ILE A 163 -10.80 -3.90 -6.49
N GLY A 164 -10.80 -3.84 -7.83
CA GLY A 164 -10.14 -4.85 -8.67
C GLY A 164 -8.66 -4.96 -8.36
N GLY A 165 -7.98 -3.84 -8.19
CA GLY A 165 -6.57 -3.77 -7.79
C GLY A 165 -6.29 -4.42 -6.44
N VAL A 166 -7.10 -4.16 -5.42
CA VAL A 166 -6.99 -4.81 -4.09
C VAL A 166 -7.11 -6.33 -4.22
N ILE A 167 -8.04 -6.83 -5.04
CA ILE A 167 -8.23 -8.27 -5.27
C ILE A 167 -6.98 -8.87 -5.93
N VAL A 168 -6.51 -8.27 -7.02
CA VAL A 168 -5.34 -8.76 -7.75
C VAL A 168 -4.08 -8.73 -6.89
N VAL A 169 -3.85 -7.65 -6.14
CA VAL A 169 -2.71 -7.52 -5.22
C VAL A 169 -2.76 -8.55 -4.10
N SER A 170 -3.95 -8.86 -3.59
CA SER A 170 -4.15 -9.90 -2.57
C SER A 170 -3.82 -11.29 -3.10
N ILE A 171 -4.30 -11.62 -4.32
CA ILE A 171 -3.99 -12.89 -4.99
C ILE A 171 -2.49 -13.01 -5.24
N LEU A 172 -1.87 -11.95 -5.76
CA LEU A 172 -0.43 -11.94 -6.03
C LEU A 172 0.39 -12.05 -4.75
N GLY A 173 -0.09 -11.47 -3.65
CA GLY A 173 0.50 -11.64 -2.32
C GLY A 173 0.45 -13.10 -1.86
N ALA A 174 -0.71 -13.75 -1.95
CA ALA A 174 -0.84 -15.15 -1.61
C ALA A 174 0.02 -16.06 -2.51
N ALA A 175 0.14 -15.74 -3.80
CA ALA A 175 1.00 -16.47 -4.73
C ALA A 175 2.50 -16.29 -4.40
N ALA A 176 2.93 -15.09 -3.99
CA ALA A 176 4.31 -14.82 -3.60
C ALA A 176 4.72 -15.56 -2.33
N ASP A 177 3.79 -15.73 -1.38
CA ASP A 177 4.03 -16.49 -0.14
C ASP A 177 4.22 -18.00 -0.41
N VAL A 178 3.71 -18.51 -1.54
CA VAL A 178 3.92 -19.90 -1.99
C VAL A 178 5.26 -20.06 -2.71
N LEU A 179 5.76 -19.02 -3.38
CA LEU A 179 6.98 -19.03 -4.17
C LEU A 179 8.23 -18.61 -3.37
N THR A 180 8.27 -18.91 -2.06
CA THR A 180 9.35 -18.48 -1.15
C THR A 180 10.75 -18.81 -1.68
N PRO A 181 11.78 -18.01 -1.34
CA PRO A 181 13.13 -18.21 -1.84
C PRO A 181 13.67 -19.56 -1.33
N GLY A 182 14.06 -20.44 -2.26
CA GLY A 182 14.64 -21.76 -1.94
C GLY A 182 14.16 -22.93 -2.81
N GLU A 183 13.17 -22.72 -3.69
CA GLU A 183 12.70 -23.74 -4.64
C GLU A 183 12.97 -23.31 -6.09
N ASP A 184 14.23 -23.30 -6.51
CA ASP A 184 14.65 -23.59 -7.88
C ASP A 184 15.73 -24.68 -7.84
#